data_AF-A0AAU4HNA8-F1
#
_entry.id   AF-A0AAU4HNA8-F1
#
_cell.length_a   1.000
_cell.length_b   1.000
_cell.length_c   1.000
_cell.angle_alpha   90.00
_cell.angle_beta   90.00
_cell.angle_gamma   90.00
#
_symmetry.space_group_name_H-M   'P 1'
#
loop_
_entity.id
_entity.type
_entity.pdbx_description
1 polymer ?
#
loop_
_entity_poly.entity_id
_entity_poly.type
_entity_poly.pdbx_seq_one_letter_code
_entity_poly.pdbx_strand_id
1 'polypeptide(L)'
;MSDTLRAGVIGLGMIGGGVAVSLARSGRVPAVHDVRADAAADLAGVPEPLGSPAEVARVSDVVMVAVVNADQAREVIGGEDGLLRAARPGLTIVLLATVALPVVHELAALCAEQGVGFLDCGVTPGDKAAENGMVAILGGEQRTVDAAGPVLADWAKKVVHCGPPGAGMATKIARNVVTYGSWRTVAEASALARAAGVDPARLAEVIEAADPEGRTLLQLLRMQDTDGVLPEAVGRQVEPLMTKDLDAARDLAAALGVQTPLVEAVRTQARRTLQLDAEPAPAPAPPKDDVHAYGLHMMDQAYGPGFSTAVQGGGDPFTTETVDYLFAQVWGREGLSVRDRRLLTLGVAATVGRPELVQIIANGALTNGELTADQLRETVLHLAVYTGWCKATATHTGVSAAIDAHAAAQPPTAQEQK
;
A
#
# COMPACT_ATOMS: atom_id res chain seq x y z
N MET A 1 -18.78 19.85 39.21
CA MET A 1 -18.84 20.51 37.89
C MET A 1 -18.44 19.44 36.90
N SER A 2 -19.31 19.09 35.96
CA SER A 2 -19.04 18.00 35.01
C SER A 2 -17.72 18.25 34.31
N ASP A 3 -16.74 17.37 34.49
CA ASP A 3 -15.37 17.50 34.02
C ASP A 3 -15.33 17.21 32.50
N THR A 4 -15.87 18.13 31.70
CA THR A 4 -16.01 17.95 30.26
C THR A 4 -14.67 18.22 29.57
N LEU A 5 -14.08 17.18 28.97
CA LEU A 5 -12.85 17.27 28.15
C LEU A 5 -12.92 18.41 27.12
N ARG A 6 -11.83 19.13 26.91
CA ARG A 6 -11.75 20.23 25.95
C ARG A 6 -11.17 19.74 24.64
N ALA A 7 -11.77 20.14 23.52
CA ALA A 7 -11.32 19.76 22.19
C ALA A 7 -10.51 20.88 21.52
N GLY A 8 -9.53 20.49 20.72
CA GLY A 8 -8.81 21.38 19.82
C GLY A 8 -8.81 20.84 18.39
N VAL A 9 -8.78 21.71 17.39
CA VAL A 9 -8.67 21.33 15.97
C VAL A 9 -7.60 22.16 15.28
N ILE A 10 -6.67 21.50 14.60
CA ILE A 10 -5.67 22.15 13.76
C ILE A 10 -5.91 21.79 12.30
N GLY A 11 -5.98 22.80 11.45
CA GLY A 11 -6.33 22.69 10.04
C GLY A 11 -7.84 22.65 9.85
N LEU A 12 -8.39 23.69 9.24
CA LEU A 12 -9.82 23.93 9.04
C LEU A 12 -10.22 23.74 7.57
N GLY A 13 -9.56 22.80 6.88
CA GLY A 13 -9.99 22.31 5.57
C GLY A 13 -11.26 21.45 5.65
N MET A 14 -11.58 20.70 4.59
CA MET A 14 -12.79 19.87 4.50
C MET A 14 -13.00 18.97 5.73
N ILE A 15 -11.94 18.27 6.17
CA ILE A 15 -12.02 17.36 7.31
C ILE A 15 -12.06 18.13 8.63
N GLY A 16 -11.00 18.88 8.94
CA GLY A 16 -10.89 19.51 10.25
C GLY A 16 -11.92 20.61 10.49
N GLY A 17 -12.30 21.37 9.45
CA GLY A 17 -13.41 22.32 9.54
C GLY A 17 -14.75 21.62 9.83
N GLY A 18 -15.01 20.49 9.17
CA GLY A 18 -16.19 19.67 9.45
C GLY A 18 -16.18 19.05 10.86
N VAL A 19 -15.01 18.61 11.35
CA VAL A 19 -14.83 18.16 12.73
C VAL A 19 -15.13 19.30 13.71
N ALA A 20 -14.59 20.49 13.47
CA ALA A 20 -14.82 21.66 14.32
C ALA A 20 -16.31 22.06 14.39
N VAL A 21 -17.01 22.04 13.25
CA VAL A 21 -18.46 22.27 13.18
C VAL A 21 -19.23 21.19 13.93
N SER A 22 -18.86 19.92 13.77
CA SER A 22 -19.53 18.81 14.48
C SER A 22 -19.37 18.91 16.00
N LEU A 23 -18.16 19.25 16.46
CA LEU A 23 -17.87 19.49 17.88
C LEU A 23 -18.69 20.66 18.45
N ALA A 24 -18.72 21.79 17.74
CA ALA A 24 -19.50 22.96 18.14
C ALA A 24 -21.00 22.64 18.24
N ARG A 25 -21.55 21.91 17.25
CA ARG A 25 -22.95 21.45 17.26
C ARG A 25 -23.26 20.52 18.43
N SER A 26 -22.32 19.68 18.83
CA SER A 26 -22.45 18.78 19.98
C SER A 26 -22.25 19.49 21.34
N GLY A 27 -22.04 20.82 21.33
CA GLY A 27 -21.88 21.64 22.53
C GLY A 27 -20.44 21.70 23.07
N ARG A 28 -19.47 21.08 22.40
CA ARG A 28 -18.05 21.12 22.74
C ARG A 28 -17.31 22.05 21.80
N VAL A 29 -17.48 23.36 21.96
CA VAL A 29 -16.82 24.38 21.12
C VAL A 29 -15.29 24.21 21.18
N PRO A 30 -14.61 23.90 20.05
CA PRO A 30 -13.19 23.60 20.06
C PRO A 30 -12.32 24.86 20.03
N ALA A 31 -11.12 24.81 20.62
CA ALA A 31 -10.05 25.75 20.28
C ALA A 31 -9.48 25.40 18.91
N VAL A 32 -9.34 26.36 18.00
CA VAL A 32 -8.94 26.06 16.62
C VAL A 32 -7.70 26.82 16.19
N HIS A 33 -6.97 26.26 15.23
CA HIS A 33 -5.89 26.95 14.53
C HIS A 33 -5.86 26.52 13.05
N ASP A 34 -5.59 27.47 12.15
CA ASP A 34 -5.28 27.23 10.75
C ASP A 34 -4.23 28.27 10.33
N VAL A 35 -3.40 27.94 9.33
CA VAL A 35 -2.42 28.87 8.77
C VAL A 35 -3.10 30.06 8.05
N ARG A 36 -4.35 29.89 7.62
CA ARG A 36 -5.19 30.94 7.07
C ARG A 36 -6.09 31.53 8.16
N ALA A 37 -5.93 32.82 8.42
CA ALA A 37 -6.68 33.52 9.47
C ALA A 37 -8.20 33.52 9.26
N ASP A 38 -8.65 33.43 8.01
CA ASP A 38 -10.07 33.45 7.62
C ASP A 38 -10.71 32.04 7.57
N ALA A 39 -9.96 30.97 7.85
CA ALA A 39 -10.45 29.60 7.65
C ALA A 39 -11.67 29.22 8.50
N ALA A 40 -11.94 29.94 9.58
CA ALA A 40 -13.11 29.73 10.44
C ALA A 40 -14.34 30.56 10.03
N ALA A 41 -14.20 31.55 9.14
CA ALA A 41 -15.24 32.57 8.91
C ALA A 41 -16.60 32.00 8.47
N ASP A 42 -16.58 30.94 7.65
CA ASP A 42 -17.78 30.29 7.12
C ASP A 42 -18.16 29.00 7.89
N LEU A 43 -17.49 28.71 9.00
CA LEU A 43 -17.72 27.49 9.79
C LEU A 43 -18.65 27.76 10.98
N ALA A 44 -19.88 27.26 10.88
CA ALA A 44 -20.91 27.50 11.90
C ALA A 44 -20.49 27.04 13.31
N GLY A 45 -20.50 27.97 14.27
CA GLY A 45 -20.20 27.70 15.68
C GLY A 45 -18.70 27.52 16.00
N VAL A 46 -17.82 27.69 15.02
CA VAL A 46 -16.36 27.59 15.19
C VAL A 46 -15.81 28.99 15.54
N PRO A 47 -14.99 29.12 16.59
CA PRO A 47 -14.43 30.42 16.99
C PRO A 47 -13.29 30.86 16.06
N GLU A 48 -12.83 32.11 16.25
CA GLU A 48 -11.63 32.60 15.56
C GLU A 48 -10.40 31.74 15.89
N PRO A 49 -9.51 31.48 14.91
CA PRO A 49 -8.29 30.71 15.14
C PRO A 49 -7.35 31.39 16.15
N LEU A 50 -6.78 30.59 17.05
CA LEU A 50 -5.67 30.98 17.92
C LEU A 50 -4.39 31.19 17.09
N GLY A 51 -3.39 31.84 17.68
CA GLY A 51 -2.17 32.24 16.98
C GLY A 51 -1.25 31.09 16.60
N SER A 52 -1.32 29.94 17.29
CA SER A 52 -0.45 28.79 17.02
C SER A 52 -1.00 27.44 17.51
N PRO A 53 -0.42 26.31 17.04
CA PRO A 53 -0.69 24.98 17.59
C PRO A 53 -0.44 24.89 19.11
N ALA A 54 0.65 25.48 19.61
CA ALA A 54 0.94 25.51 21.04
C ALA A 54 -0.18 26.19 21.85
N GLU A 55 -0.79 27.27 21.34
CA GLU A 55 -1.92 27.90 22.02
C GLU A 55 -3.14 26.99 22.10
N VAL A 56 -3.43 26.20 21.05
CA VAL A 56 -4.50 25.18 21.07
C VAL A 56 -4.20 24.10 22.12
N ALA A 57 -2.96 23.63 22.23
CA ALA A 57 -2.56 22.64 23.22
C ALA A 57 -2.76 23.13 24.67
N ARG A 58 -2.52 24.41 24.96
CA ARG A 58 -2.70 25.00 26.29
C ARG A 58 -4.13 25.00 26.79
N VAL A 59 -5.12 24.85 25.93
CA VAL A 59 -6.53 24.92 26.32
C VAL A 59 -7.33 23.67 25.95
N SER A 60 -6.68 22.67 25.35
CA SER A 60 -7.30 21.41 24.92
C SER A 60 -6.79 20.22 25.72
N ASP A 61 -7.63 19.19 25.83
CA ASP A 61 -7.29 17.87 26.38
C ASP A 61 -7.13 16.85 25.23
N VAL A 62 -7.88 17.00 24.15
CA VAL A 62 -7.76 16.20 22.92
C VAL A 62 -7.68 17.12 21.72
N VAL A 63 -6.65 16.99 20.88
CA VAL A 63 -6.45 17.82 19.68
C VAL A 63 -6.47 16.97 18.41
N MET A 64 -7.37 17.29 17.49
CA MET A 64 -7.39 16.70 16.15
C MET A 64 -6.50 17.49 15.20
N VAL A 65 -5.60 16.80 14.51
CA VAL A 65 -4.66 17.40 13.55
C VAL A 65 -5.03 16.97 12.14
N ALA A 66 -5.64 17.88 11.37
CA ALA A 66 -6.13 17.67 10.01
C ALA A 66 -5.33 18.53 9.01
N VAL A 67 -4.10 18.09 8.72
CA VAL A 67 -3.17 18.73 7.78
C VAL A 67 -3.02 17.92 6.49
N VAL A 68 -2.33 18.47 5.49
CA VAL A 68 -2.25 17.88 4.14
C VAL A 68 -1.20 16.77 4.05
N ASN A 69 -0.05 16.92 4.70
CA ASN A 69 1.09 16.02 4.52
C ASN A 69 1.91 15.82 5.81
N ALA A 70 2.92 14.95 5.70
CA ALA A 70 3.81 14.59 6.80
C ALA A 70 4.61 15.78 7.36
N ASP A 71 5.10 16.68 6.51
CA ASP A 71 5.92 17.81 6.94
C ASP A 71 5.09 18.81 7.77
N GLN A 72 3.85 19.07 7.34
CA GLN A 72 2.90 19.86 8.13
C GLN A 72 2.55 19.16 9.45
N ALA A 73 2.44 17.83 9.47
CA ALA A 73 2.17 17.09 10.71
C ALA A 73 3.35 17.20 11.69
N ARG A 74 4.59 17.09 11.20
CA ARG A 74 5.80 17.30 12.00
C ARG A 74 5.89 18.71 12.55
N GLU A 75 5.63 19.71 11.72
CA GLU A 75 5.67 21.11 12.14
C GLU A 75 4.62 21.41 13.21
N VAL A 76 3.37 20.99 12.97
CA VAL A 76 2.26 21.21 13.91
C VAL A 76 2.48 20.50 15.24
N ILE A 77 3.09 19.31 15.23
CA ILE A 77 3.26 18.52 16.47
C ILE A 77 4.55 18.93 17.20
N GLY A 78 5.69 18.92 16.51
CA GLY A 78 7.03 19.06 17.09
C GLY A 78 7.78 20.36 16.79
N GLY A 79 7.25 21.22 15.92
CA GLY A 79 7.87 22.49 15.51
C GLY A 79 8.08 23.48 16.65
N GLU A 80 8.65 24.65 16.34
CA GLU A 80 8.98 25.68 17.34
C GLU A 80 7.74 26.22 18.08
N ASP A 81 6.60 26.29 17.38
CA ASP A 81 5.29 26.64 17.92
C ASP A 81 4.31 25.44 17.94
N GLY A 82 4.85 24.22 17.88
CA GLY A 82 4.10 22.98 17.79
C GLY A 82 3.34 22.62 19.09
N LEU A 83 2.40 21.69 18.97
CA LEU A 83 1.56 21.19 20.07
C LEU A 83 2.37 20.77 21.30
N LEU A 84 3.49 20.08 21.09
CA LEU A 84 4.32 19.56 22.17
C LEU A 84 5.01 20.64 23.00
N ARG A 85 5.15 21.86 22.47
CA ARG A 85 5.78 23.01 23.17
C ARG A 85 4.95 23.54 24.33
N ALA A 86 3.66 23.25 24.32
CA ALA A 86 2.76 23.61 25.41
C ALA A 86 1.86 22.45 25.83
N ALA A 87 2.35 21.22 25.63
CA ALA A 87 1.68 20.02 26.08
C ALA A 87 1.49 20.03 27.59
N ARG A 88 0.35 19.50 28.03
CA ARG A 88 0.01 19.30 29.44
C ARG A 88 -0.14 17.83 29.72
N PRO A 89 0.07 17.39 30.98
CA PRO A 89 -0.25 16.02 31.39
C PRO A 89 -1.68 15.65 30.98
N GLY A 90 -1.83 14.53 30.27
CA GLY A 90 -3.12 14.03 29.79
C GLY A 90 -3.54 14.52 28.40
N LEU A 91 -2.77 15.39 27.73
CA LEU A 91 -3.04 15.76 26.34
C LEU A 91 -3.00 14.53 25.42
N THR A 92 -3.97 14.43 24.52
CA THR A 92 -4.00 13.46 23.43
C THR A 92 -4.02 14.15 22.08
N ILE A 93 -3.12 13.75 21.18
CA ILE A 93 -3.07 14.20 19.78
C ILE A 93 -3.65 13.11 18.89
N VAL A 94 -4.61 13.48 18.05
CA VAL A 94 -5.29 12.60 17.09
C VAL A 94 -4.94 13.06 15.68
N LEU A 95 -4.06 12.34 15.00
CA LEU A 95 -3.62 12.67 13.65
C LEU A 95 -4.64 12.17 12.61
N LEU A 96 -5.37 13.10 11.99
CA LEU A 96 -6.35 12.80 10.94
C LEU A 96 -5.73 12.75 9.53
N ALA A 97 -4.52 13.30 9.37
CA ALA A 97 -3.81 13.33 8.10
C ALA A 97 -3.37 11.92 7.68
N THR A 98 -3.61 11.59 6.42
CA THR A 98 -3.13 10.31 5.86
C THR A 98 -1.63 10.43 5.55
N VAL A 99 -0.79 9.72 6.33
CA VAL A 99 0.68 9.74 6.21
C VAL A 99 1.25 8.32 6.20
N ALA A 100 2.50 8.16 5.78
CA ALA A 100 3.18 6.87 5.78
C ALA A 100 3.46 6.36 7.20
N LEU A 101 3.49 5.04 7.39
CA LEU A 101 3.70 4.41 8.70
C LEU A 101 4.98 4.88 9.43
N PRO A 102 6.14 5.05 8.77
CA PRO A 102 7.33 5.57 9.45
C PRO A 102 7.10 6.94 10.10
N VAL A 103 6.31 7.81 9.45
CA VAL A 103 5.93 9.12 10.00
C VAL A 103 5.02 8.96 11.22
N VAL A 104 4.07 8.02 11.17
CA VAL A 104 3.20 7.73 12.32
C VAL A 104 4.03 7.28 13.52
N HIS A 105 4.97 6.37 13.32
CA HIS A 105 5.83 5.85 14.38
C HIS A 105 6.78 6.90 14.94
N GLU A 106 7.35 7.75 14.07
CA GLU A 106 8.15 8.92 14.44
C GLU A 106 7.36 9.86 15.37
N LEU A 107 6.16 10.26 14.95
CA LEU A 107 5.30 11.19 15.71
C LEU A 107 4.80 10.56 17.02
N ALA A 108 4.48 9.28 17.02
CA ALA A 108 4.08 8.55 18.21
C ALA A 108 5.22 8.51 19.25
N ALA A 109 6.45 8.24 18.82
CA ALA A 109 7.64 8.26 19.68
C ALA A 109 7.87 9.66 20.27
N LEU A 110 7.80 10.70 19.43
CA LEU A 110 7.96 12.09 19.87
C LEU A 110 6.91 12.50 20.93
N CYS A 111 5.66 12.06 20.76
CA CYS A 111 4.62 12.30 21.77
C CYS A 111 4.88 11.52 23.06
N ALA A 112 5.33 10.27 22.95
CA ALA A 112 5.61 9.41 24.10
C ALA A 112 6.74 9.97 24.98
N GLU A 113 7.79 10.55 24.40
CA GLU A 113 8.88 11.21 25.13
C GLU A 113 8.39 12.35 26.05
N GLN A 114 7.29 13.00 25.69
CA GLN A 114 6.66 14.08 26.46
C GLN A 114 5.47 13.61 27.31
N GLY A 115 5.20 12.30 27.36
CA GLY A 115 4.04 11.75 28.06
C GLY A 115 2.69 12.14 27.45
N VAL A 116 2.66 12.47 26.16
CA VAL A 116 1.46 12.86 25.41
C VAL A 116 0.87 11.64 24.71
N GLY A 117 -0.44 11.46 24.81
CA GLY A 117 -1.16 10.40 24.10
C GLY A 117 -1.17 10.68 22.60
N PHE A 118 -1.01 9.64 21.78
CA PHE A 118 -1.04 9.76 20.33
C PHE A 118 -1.93 8.69 19.70
N LEU A 119 -2.79 9.11 18.78
CA LEU A 119 -3.64 8.25 17.96
C LEU A 119 -3.46 8.61 16.48
N ASP A 120 -3.10 7.64 15.64
CA ASP A 120 -3.30 7.78 14.19
C ASP A 120 -4.75 7.45 13.84
N CYS A 121 -5.41 8.34 13.12
CA CYS A 121 -6.84 8.25 12.88
C CYS A 121 -7.17 8.46 11.41
N GLY A 122 -7.31 7.37 10.66
CA GLY A 122 -7.85 7.45 9.32
C GLY A 122 -9.35 7.75 9.33
N VAL A 123 -9.82 8.67 8.48
CA VAL A 123 -11.25 9.02 8.39
C VAL A 123 -11.87 8.68 7.05
N THR A 124 -13.16 8.32 7.06
CA THR A 124 -13.93 8.04 5.83
C THR A 124 -15.45 8.05 6.07
N PRO A 125 -16.30 8.53 5.13
CA PRO A 125 -15.94 9.38 3.99
C PRO A 125 -15.76 10.84 4.45
N GLY A 126 -14.85 11.59 3.81
CA GLY A 126 -14.43 12.91 4.31
C GLY A 126 -15.44 14.04 4.09
N ASP A 127 -16.23 13.95 3.02
CA ASP A 127 -17.30 14.90 2.66
C ASP A 127 -18.44 14.96 3.69
N LYS A 128 -18.51 13.97 4.58
CA LYS A 128 -19.50 13.88 5.67
C LYS A 128 -18.98 14.38 7.03
N ALA A 129 -17.82 15.05 7.06
CA ALA A 129 -17.22 15.56 8.29
C ALA A 129 -18.13 16.51 9.08
N ALA A 130 -18.78 17.46 8.41
CA ALA A 130 -19.64 18.45 9.06
C ALA A 130 -20.95 17.85 9.60
N GLU A 131 -21.37 16.68 9.14
CA GLU A 131 -22.65 16.04 9.48
C GLU A 131 -22.51 14.97 10.59
N ASN A 132 -21.36 14.88 11.27
CA ASN A 132 -21.04 13.76 12.17
C ASN A 132 -21.18 12.39 11.45
N GLY A 133 -20.77 12.32 10.18
CA GLY A 133 -20.97 11.15 9.32
C GLY A 133 -19.73 10.28 9.13
N MET A 134 -18.58 10.67 9.68
CA MET A 134 -17.31 9.98 9.45
C MET A 134 -17.15 8.73 10.33
N VAL A 135 -16.54 7.69 9.76
CA VAL A 135 -15.94 6.60 10.49
C VAL A 135 -14.49 6.97 10.80
N ALA A 136 -14.14 6.95 12.09
CA ALA A 136 -12.78 7.14 12.59
C ALA A 136 -12.11 5.78 12.82
N ILE A 137 -10.96 5.56 12.20
CA ILE A 137 -10.20 4.30 12.21
C ILE A 137 -8.91 4.56 13.00
N LEU A 138 -8.82 4.05 14.22
CA LEU A 138 -7.77 4.40 15.18
C LEU A 138 -6.67 3.34 15.27
N GLY A 139 -5.43 3.79 15.28
CA GLY A 139 -4.28 3.08 15.84
C GLY A 139 -3.79 3.82 17.09
N GLY A 140 -3.40 3.07 18.10
CA GLY A 140 -2.91 3.63 19.36
C GLY A 140 -3.14 2.72 20.57
N GLU A 141 -2.62 3.13 21.73
CA GLU A 141 -2.85 2.41 22.98
C GLU A 141 -4.31 2.50 23.43
N GLN A 142 -4.87 1.40 23.94
CA GLN A 142 -6.27 1.33 24.39
C GLN A 142 -6.62 2.46 25.39
N ARG A 143 -5.74 2.73 26.36
CA ARG A 143 -5.96 3.80 27.34
C ARG A 143 -6.13 5.18 26.71
N THR A 144 -5.42 5.44 25.61
CA THR A 144 -5.47 6.72 24.88
C THR A 144 -6.75 6.80 24.07
N VAL A 145 -7.18 5.68 23.48
CA VAL A 145 -8.48 5.56 22.79
C VAL A 145 -9.62 5.84 23.77
N ASP A 146 -9.60 5.21 24.95
CA ASP A 146 -10.63 5.37 25.98
C ASP A 146 -10.68 6.82 26.49
N ALA A 147 -9.52 7.43 26.73
CA ALA A 147 -9.42 8.83 27.18
C ALA A 147 -9.95 9.83 26.13
N ALA A 148 -9.71 9.59 24.83
CA ALA A 148 -10.20 10.44 23.75
C ALA A 148 -11.66 10.16 23.35
N GLY A 149 -12.20 9.00 23.74
CA GLY A 149 -13.51 8.48 23.35
C GLY A 149 -14.66 9.49 23.40
N PRO A 150 -14.85 10.25 24.49
CA PRO A 150 -15.93 11.24 24.57
C PRO A 150 -15.83 12.35 23.53
N VAL A 151 -14.61 12.80 23.18
CA VAL A 151 -14.41 13.83 22.15
C VAL A 151 -14.60 13.24 20.75
N LEU A 152 -14.15 12.01 20.52
CA LEU A 152 -14.33 11.31 19.23
C LEU A 152 -15.81 11.07 18.90
N ALA A 153 -16.63 10.75 19.90
CA ALA A 153 -18.06 10.50 19.74
C ALA A 153 -18.86 11.76 19.31
N ASP A 154 -18.32 12.96 19.54
CA ASP A 154 -18.99 14.21 19.20
C ASP A 154 -18.92 14.56 17.69
N TRP A 155 -18.03 13.90 16.93
CA TRP A 155 -17.82 14.16 15.50
C TRP A 155 -17.69 12.93 14.61
N ALA A 156 -17.45 11.74 15.17
CA ALA A 156 -17.45 10.49 14.43
C ALA A 156 -18.77 9.73 14.59
N LYS A 157 -19.35 9.28 13.48
CA LYS A 157 -20.49 8.35 13.43
C LYS A 157 -20.15 7.01 14.08
N LYS A 158 -18.92 6.55 13.86
CA LYS A 158 -18.41 5.28 14.39
C LYS A 158 -16.90 5.40 14.60
N VAL A 159 -16.45 4.87 15.73
CA VAL A 159 -15.03 4.72 16.04
C VAL A 159 -14.67 3.23 15.97
N VAL A 160 -13.59 2.90 15.29
CA VAL A 160 -13.06 1.53 15.18
C VAL A 160 -11.59 1.58 15.58
N HIS A 161 -11.24 0.86 16.65
CA HIS A 161 -9.85 0.70 17.07
C HIS A 161 -9.25 -0.55 16.42
N CYS A 162 -8.15 -0.37 15.69
CA CYS A 162 -7.56 -1.38 14.83
C CYS A 162 -6.24 -1.95 15.38
N GLY A 163 -5.78 -1.49 16.54
CA GLY A 163 -4.58 -2.00 17.20
C GLY A 163 -3.59 -0.89 17.60
N PRO A 164 -2.28 -1.21 17.70
CA PRO A 164 -1.25 -0.28 18.18
C PRO A 164 -1.02 0.91 17.21
N PRO A 165 -0.17 1.89 17.57
CA PRO A 165 0.19 2.98 16.68
C PRO A 165 0.59 2.51 15.27
N GLY A 166 -0.02 3.11 14.25
CA GLY A 166 0.12 2.77 12.83
C GLY A 166 -1.00 1.88 12.29
N ALA A 167 -1.72 1.14 13.13
CA ALA A 167 -2.76 0.21 12.69
C ALA A 167 -3.98 0.92 12.07
N GLY A 168 -4.34 2.10 12.56
CA GLY A 168 -5.45 2.89 12.01
C GLY A 168 -5.13 3.39 10.61
N MET A 169 -3.92 3.90 10.41
CA MET A 169 -3.45 4.40 9.14
C MET A 169 -3.22 3.27 8.13
N ALA A 170 -2.64 2.14 8.55
CA ALA A 170 -2.53 0.94 7.72
C ALA A 170 -3.91 0.46 7.23
N THR A 171 -4.90 0.41 8.13
CA THR A 171 -6.27 0.03 7.79
C THR A 171 -6.91 1.02 6.81
N LYS A 172 -6.70 2.34 7.02
CA LYS A 172 -7.19 3.37 6.09
C LYS A 172 -6.55 3.28 4.71
N ILE A 173 -5.24 3.02 4.63
CA ILE A 173 -4.54 2.82 3.36
C ILE A 173 -5.07 1.57 2.65
N ALA A 174 -5.19 0.44 3.34
CA ALA A 174 -5.76 -0.79 2.79
C ALA A 174 -7.20 -0.57 2.27
N ARG A 175 -8.05 0.14 3.03
CA ARG A 175 -9.40 0.52 2.59
C ARG A 175 -9.38 1.38 1.32
N ASN A 176 -8.42 2.29 1.19
CA ASN A 176 -8.26 3.12 0.00
C ASN A 176 -7.84 2.30 -1.21
N VAL A 177 -6.97 1.29 -1.05
CA VAL A 177 -6.63 0.33 -2.13
C VAL A 177 -7.89 -0.35 -2.66
N VAL A 178 -8.75 -0.86 -1.78
CA VAL A 178 -10.03 -1.46 -2.18
C VAL A 178 -10.88 -0.45 -2.97
N THR A 179 -11.03 0.77 -2.48
CA THR A 179 -11.91 1.78 -3.10
C THR A 179 -11.42 2.22 -4.48
N TYR A 180 -10.16 2.64 -4.58
CA TYR A 180 -9.62 3.17 -5.83
C TYR A 180 -9.36 2.06 -6.85
N GLY A 181 -9.02 0.85 -6.39
CA GLY A 181 -8.97 -0.35 -7.22
C GLY A 181 -10.33 -0.65 -7.85
N SER A 182 -11.41 -0.66 -7.05
CA SER A 182 -12.77 -0.85 -7.58
C SER A 182 -13.17 0.22 -8.60
N TRP A 183 -12.84 1.49 -8.37
CA TRP A 183 -13.13 2.55 -9.34
C TRP A 183 -12.42 2.35 -10.66
N ARG A 184 -11.16 1.88 -10.62
CA ARG A 184 -10.43 1.53 -11.84
C ARG A 184 -11.09 0.35 -12.57
N THR A 185 -11.50 -0.69 -11.85
CA THR A 185 -12.23 -1.83 -12.42
C THR A 185 -13.54 -1.39 -13.08
N VAL A 186 -14.33 -0.54 -12.41
CA VAL A 186 -15.58 0.00 -12.96
C VAL A 186 -15.32 0.84 -14.22
N ALA A 187 -14.25 1.65 -14.24
CA ALA A 187 -13.89 2.44 -15.41
C ALA A 187 -13.58 1.55 -16.63
N GLU A 188 -12.85 0.44 -16.44
CA GLU A 188 -12.54 -0.52 -17.52
C GLU A 188 -13.79 -1.28 -17.98
N ALA A 189 -14.59 -1.80 -17.05
CA ALA A 189 -15.85 -2.48 -17.38
C ALA A 189 -16.82 -1.56 -18.14
N SER A 190 -16.90 -0.30 -17.73
CA SER A 190 -17.70 0.72 -18.39
C SER A 190 -17.20 1.05 -19.81
N ALA A 191 -15.87 1.07 -20.02
CA ALA A 191 -15.28 1.27 -21.34
C ALA A 191 -15.56 0.07 -22.27
N LEU A 192 -15.43 -1.15 -21.74
CA LEU A 192 -15.74 -2.38 -22.47
C LEU A 192 -17.23 -2.44 -22.86
N ALA A 193 -18.13 -2.12 -21.93
CA ALA A 193 -19.57 -2.06 -22.18
C ALA A 193 -19.91 -1.03 -23.28
N ARG A 194 -19.38 0.19 -23.18
CA ARG A 194 -19.59 1.23 -24.21
C ARG A 194 -19.11 0.78 -25.59
N ALA A 195 -17.92 0.19 -25.68
CA ALA A 195 -17.39 -0.29 -26.95
C ALA A 195 -18.24 -1.42 -27.55
N ALA A 196 -18.88 -2.22 -26.68
CA ALA A 196 -19.85 -3.25 -27.08
C ALA A 196 -21.24 -2.69 -27.42
N GLY A 197 -21.45 -1.36 -27.37
CA GLY A 197 -22.74 -0.72 -27.62
C GLY A 197 -23.72 -0.76 -26.44
N VAL A 198 -23.25 -1.08 -25.23
CA VAL A 198 -24.07 -1.13 -24.01
C VAL A 198 -23.94 0.17 -23.23
N ASP A 199 -25.08 0.73 -22.83
CA ASP A 199 -25.13 1.90 -21.94
C ASP A 199 -24.62 1.52 -20.54
N PRO A 200 -23.59 2.23 -20.01
CA PRO A 200 -23.10 2.03 -18.64
C PRO A 200 -24.19 2.11 -17.56
N ALA A 201 -25.28 2.86 -17.79
CA ALA A 201 -26.40 2.89 -16.85
C ALA A 201 -27.08 1.51 -16.70
N ARG A 202 -27.14 0.72 -17.78
CA ARG A 202 -27.64 -0.66 -17.74
C ARG A 202 -26.68 -1.60 -17.05
N LEU A 203 -25.38 -1.39 -17.22
CA LEU A 203 -24.37 -2.12 -16.45
C LEU A 203 -24.53 -1.85 -14.95
N ALA A 204 -24.75 -0.59 -14.56
CA ALA A 204 -25.02 -0.23 -13.16
C ALA A 204 -26.29 -0.91 -12.63
N GLU A 205 -27.40 -0.88 -13.39
CA GLU A 205 -28.65 -1.56 -13.03
C GLU A 205 -28.46 -3.07 -12.80
N VAL A 206 -27.68 -3.75 -13.65
CA VAL A 206 -27.37 -5.18 -13.48
C VAL A 206 -26.54 -5.42 -12.22
N ILE A 207 -25.53 -4.59 -11.96
CA ILE A 207 -24.68 -4.71 -10.77
C ILE A 207 -25.50 -4.47 -9.50
N GLU A 208 -26.33 -3.43 -9.47
CA GLU A 208 -27.20 -3.10 -8.33
C GLU A 208 -28.26 -4.19 -8.08
N ALA A 209 -28.83 -4.78 -9.13
CA ALA A 209 -29.79 -5.87 -8.98
C ALA A 209 -29.13 -7.17 -8.46
N ALA A 210 -27.89 -7.45 -8.86
CA ALA A 210 -27.15 -8.63 -8.44
C ALA A 210 -26.48 -8.47 -7.06
N ASP A 211 -26.04 -7.26 -6.72
CA ASP A 211 -25.33 -6.93 -5.48
C ASP A 211 -25.79 -5.59 -4.86
N PRO A 212 -27.05 -5.49 -4.40
CA PRO A 212 -27.67 -4.23 -3.96
C PRO A 212 -26.99 -3.60 -2.74
N GLU A 213 -26.14 -4.34 -2.03
CA GLU A 213 -25.41 -3.89 -0.85
C GLU A 213 -23.89 -3.83 -1.05
N GLY A 214 -23.38 -4.09 -2.26
CA GLY A 214 -21.94 -4.12 -2.54
C GLY A 214 -21.20 -5.22 -1.77
N ARG A 215 -21.87 -6.33 -1.45
CA ARG A 215 -21.35 -7.45 -0.67
C ARG A 215 -20.22 -8.17 -1.39
N THR A 216 -20.23 -8.22 -2.72
CA THR A 216 -19.18 -8.88 -3.51
C THR A 216 -17.81 -8.27 -3.24
N LEU A 217 -17.75 -6.96 -3.01
CA LEU A 217 -16.49 -6.27 -2.69
C LEU A 217 -15.85 -6.75 -1.38
N LEU A 218 -16.68 -7.07 -0.38
CA LEU A 218 -16.24 -7.52 0.94
C LEU A 218 -16.20 -9.05 1.05
N GLN A 219 -16.59 -9.77 0.02
CA GLN A 219 -16.83 -11.21 0.08
C GLN A 219 -15.58 -11.99 0.46
N LEU A 220 -14.45 -11.76 -0.24
CA LEU A 220 -13.19 -12.44 0.09
C LEU A 220 -12.71 -12.09 1.50
N LEU A 221 -12.75 -10.81 1.90
CA LEU A 221 -12.35 -10.37 3.23
C LEU A 221 -13.18 -11.02 4.35
N ARG A 222 -14.46 -11.31 4.09
CA ARG A 222 -15.36 -11.98 5.06
C ARG A 222 -15.25 -13.51 5.05
N MET A 223 -14.69 -14.08 4.00
CA MET A 223 -14.44 -15.51 3.88
C MET A 223 -13.09 -15.93 4.48
N GLN A 224 -12.19 -14.96 4.65
CA GLN A 224 -10.92 -15.17 5.32
C GLN A 224 -11.11 -15.47 6.81
N ASP A 225 -10.27 -16.35 7.35
CA ASP A 225 -10.16 -16.55 8.80
C ASP A 225 -9.37 -15.41 9.48
N THR A 226 -9.09 -15.56 10.77
CA THR A 226 -8.35 -14.56 11.56
C THR A 226 -6.92 -14.32 11.07
N ASP A 227 -6.34 -15.27 10.34
CA ASP A 227 -5.00 -15.19 9.77
C ASP A 227 -5.02 -14.69 8.31
N GLY A 228 -6.21 -14.33 7.79
CA GLY A 228 -6.37 -13.82 6.43
C GLY A 228 -6.43 -14.92 5.37
N VAL A 229 -6.65 -16.18 5.77
CA VAL A 229 -6.59 -17.33 4.87
C VAL A 229 -7.97 -17.69 4.31
N LEU A 230 -8.06 -17.84 2.99
CA LEU A 230 -9.28 -18.28 2.29
C LEU A 230 -9.40 -19.81 2.33
N PRO A 231 -10.59 -20.37 2.58
CA PRO A 231 -10.81 -21.81 2.47
C PRO A 231 -10.53 -22.33 1.05
N GLU A 232 -9.62 -23.29 0.93
CA GLU A 232 -9.16 -23.83 -0.37
C GLU A 232 -10.31 -24.33 -1.26
N ALA A 233 -11.35 -24.92 -0.67
CA ALA A 233 -12.52 -25.41 -1.39
C ALA A 233 -13.25 -24.30 -2.16
N VAL A 234 -13.34 -23.09 -1.58
CA VAL A 234 -13.96 -21.93 -2.24
C VAL A 234 -13.10 -21.52 -3.44
N GLY A 235 -11.79 -21.44 -3.25
CA GLY A 235 -10.86 -21.12 -4.34
C GLY A 235 -10.98 -22.10 -5.51
N ARG A 236 -10.94 -23.42 -5.23
CA ARG A 236 -11.03 -24.46 -6.27
C ARG A 236 -12.35 -24.44 -7.04
N GLN A 237 -13.43 -23.98 -6.42
CA GLN A 237 -14.73 -23.84 -7.08
C GLN A 237 -14.81 -22.58 -7.95
N VAL A 238 -14.27 -21.46 -7.48
CA VAL A 238 -14.37 -20.16 -8.15
C VAL A 238 -13.36 -20.00 -9.28
N GLU A 239 -12.15 -20.52 -9.12
CA GLU A 239 -11.04 -20.32 -10.06
C GLU A 239 -11.39 -20.65 -11.51
N PRO A 240 -11.97 -21.83 -11.85
CA PRO A 240 -12.26 -22.15 -13.25
C PRO A 240 -13.33 -21.24 -13.87
N LEU A 241 -14.30 -20.79 -13.07
CA LEU A 241 -15.35 -19.87 -13.53
C LEU A 241 -14.76 -18.48 -13.79
N MET A 242 -13.94 -17.99 -12.86
CA MET A 242 -13.27 -16.71 -12.97
C MET A 242 -12.34 -16.67 -14.19
N THR A 243 -11.54 -17.71 -14.41
CA THR A 243 -10.64 -17.83 -15.57
C THR A 243 -11.45 -17.82 -16.87
N LYS A 244 -12.52 -18.63 -16.97
CA LYS A 244 -13.41 -18.70 -18.15
C LYS A 244 -14.04 -17.33 -18.47
N ASP A 245 -14.58 -16.64 -17.47
CA ASP A 245 -15.26 -15.35 -17.70
C ASP A 245 -14.29 -14.22 -18.05
N LEU A 246 -13.07 -14.23 -17.47
CA LEU A 246 -12.03 -13.24 -17.79
C LEU A 246 -11.37 -13.50 -19.15
N ASP A 247 -11.26 -14.75 -19.60
CA ASP A 247 -10.86 -15.06 -20.98
C ASP A 247 -11.88 -14.49 -21.99
N ALA A 248 -13.18 -14.62 -21.72
CA ALA A 248 -14.22 -14.02 -22.55
C ALA A 248 -14.14 -12.48 -22.57
N ALA A 249 -13.86 -11.86 -21.42
CA ALA A 249 -13.67 -10.41 -21.32
C ALA A 249 -12.44 -9.93 -22.11
N ARG A 250 -11.31 -10.67 -22.04
CA ARG A 250 -10.10 -10.41 -22.84
C ARG A 250 -10.40 -10.46 -24.33
N ASP A 251 -11.07 -11.52 -24.79
CA ASP A 251 -11.37 -11.71 -26.21
C ASP A 251 -12.30 -10.60 -26.74
N LEU A 252 -13.29 -10.20 -25.94
CA LEU A 252 -14.16 -9.08 -26.25
C LEU A 252 -13.38 -7.76 -26.32
N ALA A 253 -12.49 -7.50 -25.36
CA ALA A 253 -11.66 -6.29 -25.33
C ALA A 253 -10.75 -6.22 -26.56
N ALA A 254 -10.14 -7.34 -26.95
CA ALA A 254 -9.31 -7.44 -28.15
C ALA A 254 -10.12 -7.17 -29.43
N ALA A 255 -11.32 -7.76 -29.55
CA ALA A 255 -12.20 -7.55 -30.71
C ALA A 255 -12.66 -6.09 -30.85
N LEU A 256 -12.82 -5.38 -29.74
CA LEU A 256 -13.32 -4.00 -29.69
C LEU A 256 -12.21 -2.94 -29.60
N GLY A 257 -10.93 -3.34 -29.54
CA GLY A 257 -9.81 -2.42 -29.40
C GLY A 257 -9.76 -1.67 -28.05
N VAL A 258 -10.32 -2.25 -26.99
CA VAL A 258 -10.35 -1.66 -25.63
C VAL A 258 -9.20 -2.21 -24.80
N GLN A 259 -8.52 -1.34 -24.05
CA GLN A 259 -7.47 -1.75 -23.12
C GLN A 259 -8.08 -2.11 -21.75
N THR A 260 -7.87 -3.34 -21.30
CA THR A 260 -8.36 -3.87 -20.02
C THR A 260 -7.23 -4.51 -19.20
N PRO A 261 -6.22 -3.75 -18.76
CA PRO A 261 -5.08 -4.30 -18.03
C PRO A 261 -5.46 -4.96 -16.70
N LEU A 262 -6.54 -4.52 -16.02
CA LEU A 262 -6.98 -5.20 -14.80
C LEU A 262 -7.59 -6.57 -15.09
N VAL A 263 -8.31 -6.72 -16.22
CA VAL A 263 -8.82 -8.03 -16.64
C VAL A 263 -7.65 -9.00 -16.80
N GLU A 264 -6.57 -8.57 -17.45
CA GLU A 264 -5.39 -9.43 -17.65
C GLU A 264 -4.64 -9.71 -16.34
N ALA A 265 -4.49 -8.71 -15.48
CA ALA A 265 -3.84 -8.89 -14.18
C ALA A 265 -4.60 -9.89 -13.29
N VAL A 266 -5.93 -9.78 -13.21
CA VAL A 266 -6.75 -10.70 -12.41
C VAL A 266 -6.78 -12.10 -13.04
N ARG A 267 -6.86 -12.19 -14.38
CA ARG A 267 -6.87 -13.47 -15.10
C ARG A 267 -5.59 -14.25 -14.87
N THR A 268 -4.43 -13.60 -15.01
CA THR A 268 -3.12 -14.24 -14.85
C THR A 268 -2.77 -14.53 -13.39
N GLN A 269 -3.36 -13.80 -12.43
CA GLN A 269 -3.15 -14.01 -11.00
C GLN A 269 -4.30 -14.75 -10.30
N ALA A 270 -5.23 -15.36 -11.05
CA ALA A 270 -6.47 -15.92 -10.53
C ALA A 270 -6.26 -16.87 -9.32
N ARG A 271 -5.30 -17.78 -9.46
CA ARG A 271 -4.94 -18.74 -8.41
C ARG A 271 -4.32 -18.08 -7.19
N ARG A 272 -3.46 -17.06 -7.38
CA ARG A 272 -2.87 -16.25 -6.30
C ARG A 272 -3.93 -15.42 -5.56
N THR A 273 -4.86 -14.79 -6.28
CA THR A 273 -6.01 -14.07 -5.69
C THR A 273 -6.84 -14.96 -4.79
N LEU A 274 -6.99 -16.24 -5.15
CA LEU A 274 -7.74 -17.25 -4.41
C LEU A 274 -6.87 -18.08 -3.44
N GLN A 275 -5.61 -17.68 -3.23
CA GLN A 275 -4.64 -18.34 -2.33
C GLN A 275 -4.47 -19.86 -2.62
N LEU A 276 -4.59 -20.27 -3.88
CA LEU A 276 -4.42 -21.66 -4.33
C LEU A 276 -2.97 -21.99 -4.72
N ASP A 277 -2.14 -20.96 -4.89
CA ASP A 277 -0.69 -21.10 -5.04
C ASP A 277 -0.05 -20.73 -3.70
N ALA A 278 0.87 -21.56 -3.22
CA ALA A 278 1.67 -21.21 -2.06
C ALA A 278 2.56 -20.01 -2.43
N GLU A 279 2.32 -18.84 -1.84
CA GLU A 279 3.36 -17.83 -1.83
C GLU A 279 4.53 -18.38 -1.00
N PRO A 280 5.77 -18.39 -1.51
CA PRO A 280 6.90 -18.37 -0.60
C PRO A 280 6.77 -17.06 0.17
N ALA A 281 6.35 -17.12 1.42
CA ALA A 281 6.37 -15.97 2.30
C ALA A 281 7.76 -15.33 2.17
N PRO A 282 7.87 -14.05 1.81
CA PRO A 282 9.18 -13.42 1.76
C PRO A 282 9.77 -13.54 3.15
N ALA A 283 10.89 -14.27 3.26
CA ALA A 283 11.62 -14.36 4.51
C ALA A 283 11.86 -12.91 4.99
N PRO A 284 11.52 -12.56 6.24
CA PRO A 284 11.70 -11.20 6.73
C PRO A 284 13.15 -10.79 6.47
N ALA A 285 13.31 -9.66 5.78
CA ALA A 285 14.63 -9.13 5.48
C ALA A 285 15.39 -8.95 6.81
N PRO A 286 16.61 -9.49 6.95
CA PRO A 286 17.39 -9.26 8.14
C PRO A 286 17.67 -7.75 8.32
N PRO A 287 17.91 -7.28 9.55
CA PRO A 287 18.24 -5.89 9.81
C PRO A 287 19.43 -5.44 8.94
N LYS A 288 19.34 -4.24 8.35
CA LYS A 288 20.42 -3.67 7.51
C LYS A 288 21.74 -3.46 8.28
N ASP A 289 21.69 -3.50 9.60
CA ASP A 289 22.85 -3.38 10.49
C ASP A 289 23.73 -4.65 10.47
N ASP A 290 23.16 -5.80 10.08
CA ASP A 290 23.92 -7.01 9.74
C ASP A 290 24.13 -7.05 8.23
N VAL A 291 25.18 -6.36 7.79
CA VAL A 291 25.51 -6.16 6.36
C VAL A 291 25.67 -7.49 5.62
N HIS A 292 26.26 -8.49 6.27
CA HIS A 292 26.53 -9.79 5.64
C HIS A 292 25.24 -10.60 5.49
N ALA A 293 24.42 -10.69 6.54
CA ALA A 293 23.13 -11.37 6.47
C ALA A 293 22.18 -10.69 5.48
N TYR A 294 22.17 -9.35 5.45
CA TYR A 294 21.41 -8.58 4.47
C TYR A 294 21.92 -8.75 3.04
N GLY A 295 23.24 -8.84 2.86
CA GLY A 295 23.85 -9.17 1.57
C GLY A 295 23.43 -10.54 1.04
N LEU A 296 23.43 -11.57 1.89
CA LEU A 296 22.99 -12.91 1.51
C LEU A 296 21.51 -12.93 1.14
N HIS A 297 20.68 -12.23 1.91
CA HIS A 297 19.26 -12.04 1.59
C HIS A 297 19.07 -11.35 0.23
N MET A 298 19.78 -10.24 -0.01
CA MET A 298 19.71 -9.51 -1.27
C MET A 298 20.26 -10.32 -2.45
N MET A 299 21.18 -11.25 -2.22
CA MET A 299 21.70 -12.14 -3.26
C MET A 299 20.67 -13.21 -3.67
N ASP A 300 19.91 -13.76 -2.72
CA ASP A 300 18.78 -14.64 -3.05
C ASP A 300 17.67 -13.86 -3.77
N GLN A 301 17.43 -12.60 -3.40
CA GLN A 301 16.57 -11.70 -4.19
C GLN A 301 17.17 -11.40 -5.57
N ALA A 302 18.50 -11.45 -5.75
CA ALA A 302 19.14 -11.16 -7.02
C ALA A 302 19.10 -12.36 -7.99
N TYR A 303 19.27 -13.58 -7.49
CA TYR A 303 19.50 -14.77 -8.33
C TYR A 303 18.52 -15.91 -8.09
N GLY A 304 17.62 -15.77 -7.13
CA GLY A 304 16.62 -16.77 -6.75
C GLY A 304 16.95 -17.47 -5.42
N PRO A 305 15.96 -18.12 -4.78
CA PRO A 305 16.13 -18.74 -3.48
C PRO A 305 17.20 -19.84 -3.45
N GLY A 306 18.07 -19.82 -2.43
CA GLY A 306 19.06 -20.86 -2.18
C GLY A 306 20.41 -20.64 -2.86
N PHE A 307 20.57 -19.54 -3.61
CA PHE A 307 21.85 -19.15 -4.21
C PHE A 307 22.88 -18.75 -3.14
N SER A 308 22.42 -18.14 -2.04
CA SER A 308 23.22 -17.77 -0.87
C SER A 308 23.87 -18.94 -0.16
N THR A 309 23.23 -20.11 -0.17
CA THR A 309 23.76 -21.34 0.44
C THR A 309 25.11 -21.76 -0.18
N ALA A 310 25.34 -21.48 -1.46
CA ALA A 310 26.57 -21.85 -2.17
C ALA A 310 27.78 -21.00 -1.77
N VAL A 311 27.57 -19.83 -1.16
CA VAL A 311 28.62 -18.87 -0.77
C VAL A 311 28.74 -18.67 0.74
N GLN A 312 27.78 -19.14 1.53
CA GLN A 312 27.81 -19.10 3.01
C GLN A 312 29.03 -19.80 3.64
N GLY A 313 29.73 -20.68 2.91
CA GLY A 313 30.92 -21.40 3.40
C GLY A 313 32.28 -20.84 2.92
N GLY A 314 32.29 -19.80 2.09
CA GLY A 314 33.49 -19.26 1.46
C GLY A 314 34.02 -18.02 2.18
N GLY A 315 34.97 -18.17 3.08
CA GLY A 315 35.62 -17.05 3.80
C GLY A 315 36.66 -16.30 2.98
N ASP A 316 36.52 -16.22 1.65
CA ASP A 316 37.48 -15.52 0.80
C ASP A 316 37.07 -14.06 0.55
N PRO A 317 38.04 -13.13 0.39
CA PRO A 317 37.74 -11.71 0.25
C PRO A 317 36.82 -11.34 -0.93
N PHE A 318 36.84 -12.11 -2.03
CA PHE A 318 35.99 -11.84 -3.18
C PHE A 318 34.53 -12.17 -2.86
N THR A 319 34.29 -13.30 -2.19
CA THR A 319 32.95 -13.68 -1.73
C THR A 319 32.41 -12.69 -0.69
N THR A 320 33.24 -12.25 0.27
CA THR A 320 32.85 -11.24 1.26
C THR A 320 32.42 -9.92 0.61
N GLU A 321 33.24 -9.36 -0.28
CA GLU A 321 32.90 -8.08 -0.95
C GLU A 321 31.68 -8.22 -1.88
N THR A 322 31.51 -9.38 -2.51
CA THR A 322 30.33 -9.66 -3.34
C THR A 322 29.05 -9.60 -2.49
N VAL A 323 29.06 -10.19 -1.30
CA VAL A 323 27.90 -10.18 -0.40
C VAL A 323 27.70 -8.80 0.23
N ASP A 324 28.74 -8.25 0.86
CA ASP A 324 28.64 -7.08 1.75
C ASP A 324 28.57 -5.76 0.99
N TYR A 325 29.17 -5.68 -0.20
CA TYR A 325 29.18 -4.47 -1.00
C TYR A 325 28.21 -4.57 -2.17
N LEU A 326 28.38 -5.55 -3.06
CA LEU A 326 27.54 -5.65 -4.25
C LEU A 326 26.07 -5.93 -3.87
N PHE A 327 25.78 -6.94 -3.04
CA PHE A 327 24.38 -7.25 -2.72
C PHE A 327 23.79 -6.35 -1.63
N ALA A 328 24.47 -6.21 -0.49
CA ALA A 328 23.91 -5.42 0.61
C ALA A 328 23.81 -3.92 0.27
N GLN A 329 24.87 -3.34 -0.31
CA GLN A 329 24.93 -1.89 -0.52
C GLN A 329 24.51 -1.47 -1.93
N VAL A 330 24.83 -2.20 -3.00
CA VAL A 330 24.46 -1.78 -4.36
C VAL A 330 23.05 -2.23 -4.73
N TRP A 331 22.74 -3.52 -4.57
CA TRP A 331 21.38 -4.03 -4.84
C TRP A 331 20.37 -3.61 -3.78
N GLY A 332 20.77 -3.54 -2.50
CA GLY A 332 19.92 -3.09 -1.39
C GLY A 332 19.71 -1.59 -1.29
N ARG A 333 20.34 -0.78 -2.17
CA ARG A 333 20.19 0.68 -2.16
C ARG A 333 18.81 1.12 -2.64
N GLU A 334 18.25 2.06 -1.89
CA GLU A 334 17.00 2.72 -2.22
C GLU A 334 17.12 3.54 -3.53
N GLY A 335 16.00 3.76 -4.21
CA GLY A 335 15.90 4.55 -5.44
C GLY A 335 15.65 3.75 -6.73
N LEU A 336 16.03 2.47 -6.79
CA LEU A 336 15.67 1.57 -7.90
C LEU A 336 15.17 0.24 -7.35
N SER A 337 14.07 -0.27 -7.93
CA SER A 337 13.56 -1.61 -7.59
C SER A 337 14.51 -2.72 -8.07
N VAL A 338 14.38 -3.92 -7.49
CA VAL A 338 15.13 -5.10 -7.95
C VAL A 338 14.88 -5.35 -9.45
N ARG A 339 13.63 -5.18 -9.90
CA ARG A 339 13.24 -5.28 -11.31
C ARG A 339 13.95 -4.25 -12.19
N ASP A 340 14.03 -2.99 -11.78
CA ASP A 340 14.69 -1.94 -12.59
C ASP A 340 16.19 -2.19 -12.68
N ARG A 341 16.82 -2.59 -11.56
CA ARG A 341 18.23 -3.00 -11.53
C ARG A 341 18.47 -4.21 -12.43
N ARG A 342 17.52 -5.15 -12.47
CA ARG A 342 17.59 -6.32 -13.35
C ARG A 342 17.59 -5.92 -14.81
N LEU A 343 16.68 -5.05 -15.23
CA LEU A 343 16.59 -4.57 -16.61
C LEU A 343 17.88 -3.84 -17.05
N LEU A 344 18.45 -3.00 -16.17
CA LEU A 344 19.74 -2.34 -16.43
C LEU A 344 20.88 -3.36 -16.58
N THR A 345 20.95 -4.32 -15.66
CA THR A 345 22.00 -5.35 -15.65
C THR A 345 21.89 -6.27 -16.87
N LEU A 346 20.67 -6.65 -17.25
CA LEU A 346 20.38 -7.45 -18.44
C LEU A 346 20.78 -6.70 -19.72
N GLY A 347 20.48 -5.39 -19.81
CA GLY A 347 20.92 -4.54 -20.91
C GLY A 347 22.44 -4.51 -21.06
N VAL A 348 23.18 -4.34 -19.95
CA VAL A 348 24.64 -4.40 -19.97
C VAL A 348 25.14 -5.79 -20.38
N ALA A 349 24.60 -6.87 -19.80
CA ALA A 349 24.99 -8.24 -20.15
C ALA A 349 24.76 -8.56 -21.63
N ALA A 350 23.66 -8.06 -22.21
CA ALA A 350 23.38 -8.19 -23.64
C ALA A 350 24.45 -7.51 -24.52
N THR A 351 24.99 -6.35 -24.10
CA THR A 351 26.08 -5.67 -24.83
C THR A 351 27.42 -6.41 -24.75
N VAL A 352 27.63 -7.21 -23.69
CA VAL A 352 28.83 -8.04 -23.51
C VAL A 352 28.77 -9.29 -24.38
N GLY A 353 27.55 -9.81 -24.66
CA GLY A 353 27.34 -10.93 -25.58
C GLY A 353 27.77 -12.28 -25.01
N ARG A 354 27.69 -12.47 -23.69
CA ARG A 354 27.99 -13.76 -23.03
C ARG A 354 26.68 -14.44 -22.58
N PRO A 355 26.33 -15.61 -23.15
CA PRO A 355 25.04 -16.26 -22.87
C PRO A 355 24.89 -16.67 -21.41
N GLU A 356 25.97 -17.15 -20.78
CA GLU A 356 25.94 -17.62 -19.39
C GLU A 356 25.54 -16.51 -18.40
N LEU A 357 26.03 -15.29 -18.63
CA LEU A 357 25.70 -14.13 -17.80
C LEU A 357 24.23 -13.73 -17.98
N VAL A 358 23.76 -13.75 -19.23
CA VAL A 358 22.37 -13.46 -19.55
C VAL A 358 21.44 -14.50 -18.93
N GLN A 359 21.81 -15.77 -18.96
CA GLN A 359 21.02 -16.86 -18.39
C GLN A 359 20.85 -16.70 -16.87
N ILE A 360 21.92 -16.39 -16.13
CA ILE A 360 21.85 -16.16 -14.67
C ILE A 360 20.86 -15.04 -14.34
N ILE A 361 20.95 -13.92 -15.08
CA ILE A 361 20.08 -12.75 -14.86
C ILE A 361 18.63 -13.08 -15.24
N ALA A 362 18.40 -13.75 -16.36
CA ALA A 362 17.07 -14.14 -16.83
C ALA A 362 16.40 -15.17 -15.89
N ASN A 363 17.18 -16.11 -15.33
CA ASN A 363 16.71 -17.07 -14.33
C ASN A 363 16.21 -16.37 -13.07
N GLY A 364 16.97 -15.40 -12.55
CA GLY A 364 16.53 -14.59 -11.41
C GLY A 364 15.22 -13.86 -11.72
N ALA A 365 15.10 -13.26 -12.91
CA ALA A 365 13.90 -12.53 -13.32
C ALA A 365 12.64 -13.41 -13.37
N LEU A 366 12.78 -14.64 -13.88
CA LEU A 366 11.69 -15.63 -13.93
C LEU A 366 11.33 -16.15 -12.54
N THR A 367 12.33 -16.54 -11.76
CA THR A 367 12.16 -17.14 -10.43
C THR A 367 11.47 -16.19 -9.46
N ASN A 368 11.79 -14.89 -9.56
CA ASN A 368 11.20 -13.87 -8.72
C ASN A 368 9.88 -13.29 -9.27
N GLY A 369 9.42 -13.75 -10.44
CA GLY A 369 8.21 -13.22 -11.09
C GLY A 369 8.32 -11.76 -11.54
N GLU A 370 9.54 -11.25 -11.77
CA GLU A 370 9.79 -9.87 -12.19
C GLU A 370 9.54 -9.65 -13.68
N LEU A 371 9.83 -10.69 -14.48
CA LEU A 371 9.59 -10.74 -15.93
C LEU A 371 9.05 -12.11 -16.32
N THR A 372 8.10 -12.14 -17.24
CA THR A 372 7.60 -13.38 -17.85
C THR A 372 8.54 -13.86 -18.96
N ALA A 373 8.39 -15.13 -19.37
CA ALA A 373 9.12 -15.69 -20.50
C ALA A 373 8.92 -14.86 -21.79
N ASP A 374 7.70 -14.39 -22.04
CA ASP A 374 7.39 -13.57 -23.22
C ASP A 374 8.00 -12.17 -23.12
N GLN A 375 7.99 -11.56 -21.94
CA GLN A 375 8.67 -10.28 -21.72
C GLN A 375 10.18 -10.39 -21.92
N LEU A 376 10.80 -11.51 -21.53
CA LEU A 376 12.21 -11.76 -21.79
C LEU A 376 12.50 -11.95 -23.28
N ARG A 377 11.65 -12.68 -24.02
CA ARG A 377 11.77 -12.81 -25.49
C ARG A 377 11.64 -11.45 -26.18
N GLU A 378 10.68 -10.64 -25.76
CA GLU A 378 10.51 -9.28 -26.30
C GLU A 378 11.70 -8.38 -25.96
N THR A 379 12.27 -8.53 -24.76
CA THR A 379 13.49 -7.79 -24.35
C THR A 379 14.67 -8.13 -25.27
N VAL A 380 14.83 -9.39 -25.67
CA VAL A 380 15.87 -9.80 -26.64
C VAL A 380 15.69 -9.08 -27.97
N LEU A 381 14.46 -9.05 -28.50
CA LEU A 381 14.14 -8.37 -29.76
C LEU A 381 14.43 -6.87 -29.67
N HIS A 382 14.01 -6.23 -28.58
CA HIS A 382 14.25 -4.82 -28.34
C HIS A 382 15.75 -4.50 -28.25
N LEU A 383 16.51 -5.28 -27.48
CA LEU A 383 17.95 -5.08 -27.31
C LEU A 383 18.74 -5.37 -28.60
N ALA A 384 18.23 -6.22 -29.49
CA ALA A 384 18.88 -6.52 -30.77
C ALA A 384 19.06 -5.28 -31.65
N VAL A 385 18.14 -4.31 -31.56
CA VAL A 385 18.20 -3.03 -32.27
C VAL A 385 19.42 -2.21 -31.85
N TYR A 386 19.79 -2.27 -30.56
CA TYR A 386 20.84 -1.42 -29.99
C TYR A 386 22.18 -2.13 -29.85
N THR A 387 22.17 -3.45 -29.60
CA THR A 387 23.40 -4.23 -29.37
C THR A 387 23.92 -4.92 -30.64
N GLY A 388 23.09 -5.03 -31.67
CA GLY A 388 23.39 -5.72 -32.92
C GLY A 388 23.10 -7.22 -32.86
N TRP A 389 22.74 -7.78 -34.03
CA TRP A 389 22.16 -9.13 -34.13
C TRP A 389 23.09 -10.26 -33.65
N CYS A 390 24.40 -10.12 -33.84
CA CYS A 390 25.36 -11.13 -33.39
C CYS A 390 25.40 -11.25 -31.87
N LYS A 391 25.34 -10.13 -31.14
CA LYS A 391 25.30 -10.12 -29.67
C LYS A 391 23.93 -10.54 -29.16
N ALA A 392 22.87 -10.10 -29.84
CA ALA A 392 21.50 -10.51 -29.54
C ALA A 392 21.31 -12.02 -29.67
N THR A 393 22.05 -12.71 -30.55
CA THR A 393 22.03 -14.17 -30.64
C THR A 393 22.51 -14.82 -29.35
N ALA A 394 23.59 -14.31 -28.74
CA ALA A 394 24.05 -14.78 -27.43
C ALA A 394 23.04 -14.44 -26.31
N THR A 395 22.42 -13.26 -26.37
CA THR A 395 21.34 -12.88 -25.43
C THR A 395 20.14 -13.82 -25.55
N HIS A 396 19.72 -14.13 -26.78
CA HIS A 396 18.66 -15.08 -27.09
C HIS A 396 18.96 -16.47 -26.52
N THR A 397 20.18 -16.97 -26.73
CA THR A 397 20.60 -18.27 -26.20
C THR A 397 20.51 -18.31 -24.67
N GLY A 398 21.02 -17.29 -23.98
CA GLY A 398 20.96 -17.23 -22.51
C GLY A 398 19.53 -17.14 -21.98
N VAL A 399 18.68 -16.30 -22.60
CA VAL A 399 17.26 -16.19 -22.23
C VAL A 399 16.50 -17.49 -22.47
N SER A 400 16.73 -18.15 -23.61
CA SER A 400 16.06 -19.41 -23.93
C SER A 400 16.43 -20.49 -22.93
N ALA A 401 17.73 -20.62 -22.62
CA ALA A 401 18.20 -21.59 -21.64
C ALA A 401 17.64 -21.32 -20.22
N ALA A 402 17.39 -20.06 -19.86
CA ALA A 402 16.74 -19.72 -18.60
C ALA A 402 15.26 -20.11 -18.57
N ILE A 403 14.53 -19.84 -19.66
CA ILE A 403 13.13 -20.23 -19.80
C ILE A 403 12.97 -21.75 -19.75
N ASP A 404 13.82 -22.49 -20.46
CA ASP A 404 13.78 -23.95 -20.51
C ASP A 404 14.08 -24.55 -19.12
N ALA A 405 15.10 -24.04 -18.42
CA ALA A 405 15.43 -24.47 -17.07
C ALA A 405 14.30 -24.18 -16.08
N HIS A 406 13.66 -23.01 -16.19
CA HIS A 406 12.54 -22.64 -15.34
C HIS A 406 11.30 -23.51 -15.60
N ALA A 407 11.00 -23.81 -16.87
CA ALA A 407 9.92 -24.72 -17.25
C ALA A 407 10.15 -26.15 -16.74
N ALA A 408 11.38 -26.65 -16.84
CA ALA A 408 11.76 -27.98 -16.35
C ALA A 408 11.72 -28.12 -14.82
N ALA A 409 11.86 -27.01 -14.08
CA ALA A 409 11.76 -26.98 -12.63
C ALA A 409 10.32 -26.93 -12.10
N GLN A 410 9.34 -26.65 -12.96
CA GLN A 410 7.92 -26.69 -12.61
C GLN A 410 7.38 -28.12 -12.73
N PRO A 411 6.56 -28.62 -11.78
CA PRO A 411 5.96 -29.93 -11.89
C PRO A 411 5.07 -30.01 -13.16
N PRO A 412 5.01 -31.17 -13.84
CA PRO A 412 4.29 -31.28 -15.10
C PRO A 412 2.82 -30.90 -14.91
N THR A 413 2.35 -29.97 -15.73
CA THR A 413 0.93 -29.63 -15.83
C THR A 413 0.12 -30.85 -16.26
N ALA A 414 -1.06 -31.05 -15.69
CA ALA A 414 -1.95 -32.20 -15.89
C ALA A 414 -2.43 -32.45 -17.34
N GLN A 415 -1.91 -31.71 -18.33
CA GLN A 415 -2.22 -31.85 -19.75
C GLN A 415 -1.30 -32.82 -20.51
N GLU A 416 -0.23 -33.34 -19.92
CA GLU A 416 0.68 -34.31 -20.58
C GLU A 416 0.41 -35.79 -20.19
N GLN A 417 -0.69 -36.10 -19.51
CA GLN A 417 -1.10 -37.48 -19.17
C GLN A 417 -2.36 -37.96 -19.91
N LYS A 418 -2.61 -37.45 -21.10
CA LYS A 418 -3.55 -38.03 -22.08
C LYS A 418 -2.88 -38.10 -23.44
#